data_AF-A0A3A0EFG4-F1
#
_entry.id   AF-A0A3A0EFG4-F1
#
_cell.length_a   1.000
_cell.length_b   1.000
_cell.length_c   1.000
_cell.angle_alpha   90.00
_cell.angle_beta   90.00
_cell.angle_gamma   90.00
#
_symmetry.space_group_name_H-M   'P 1'
#
loop_
_entity.id
_entity.type
_entity.pdbx_description
1 polymer ?
#
loop_
_entity_poly.entity_id
_entity_poly.type
_entity_poly.pdbx_seq_one_letter_code
_entity_poly.pdbx_strand_id
1 'polypeptide(L)'
;MKPAGQMTLTLTEELERFVRDEVRRGAFASNSEYVRNLIRERYLQEREREARLNALDEALARGIADAEAGRTMPLDDAFRRLRETLKPGSDDRA
;
A
#
# COMPACT_ATOMS: atom_id res chain seq x y z
N MET A 1 -12.08 -21.44 16.92
CA MET A 1 -11.98 -21.18 15.46
C MET A 1 -13.25 -20.45 15.03
N LYS A 2 -13.16 -19.22 14.49
CA LYS A 2 -14.32 -18.62 13.81
C LYS A 2 -14.69 -19.55 12.64
N PRO A 3 -15.97 -19.88 12.42
CA PRO A 3 -16.34 -20.73 11.29
C PRO A 3 -15.94 -20.01 10.00
N ALA A 4 -15.11 -20.66 9.20
CA ALA A 4 -14.85 -20.18 7.85
C ALA A 4 -16.17 -20.27 7.08
N GLY A 5 -16.62 -19.15 6.51
CA GLY A 5 -17.76 -19.18 5.60
C GLY A 5 -17.43 -20.08 4.40
N GLN A 6 -18.28 -21.06 4.12
CA GLN A 6 -18.16 -21.89 2.94
C GLN A 6 -18.83 -21.17 1.76
N MET A 7 -18.11 -21.04 0.64
CA MET A 7 -18.63 -20.50 -0.61
C MET A 7 -18.35 -21.49 -1.75
N THR A 8 -19.36 -21.73 -2.58
CA THR A 8 -19.20 -22.44 -3.87
C THR A 8 -19.06 -21.40 -4.96
N LEU A 9 -18.04 -21.56 -5.82
CA LEU A 9 -17.67 -20.61 -6.86
C LEU A 9 -17.61 -21.36 -8.20
N THR A 10 -18.12 -20.77 -9.27
CA THR A 10 -17.93 -21.27 -10.62
C THR A 10 -16.88 -20.42 -11.31
N LEU A 11 -15.85 -21.04 -11.84
CA LEU A 11 -14.80 -20.38 -12.61
C LEU A 11 -15.02 -20.62 -14.10
N THR A 12 -14.52 -19.72 -14.94
CA THR A 12 -14.35 -20.01 -16.36
C THR A 12 -13.30 -21.12 -16.52
N GLU A 13 -13.37 -21.85 -17.63
CA GLU A 13 -12.42 -22.95 -17.90
C GLU A 13 -10.96 -22.48 -17.89
N GLU A 14 -10.71 -21.25 -18.38
CA GLU A 14 -9.39 -20.63 -18.34
C GLU A 14 -8.88 -20.40 -16.92
N LEU A 15 -9.72 -19.84 -16.04
CA LEU A 15 -9.35 -19.60 -14.64
C LEU A 15 -9.20 -20.91 -13.86
N GLU A 16 -10.01 -21.92 -14.15
CA GLU A 16 -9.83 -23.25 -13.55
C GLU A 16 -8.48 -23.85 -13.93
N ARG A 17 -8.11 -23.82 -15.21
CA ARG A 17 -6.80 -24.29 -15.68
C ARG A 17 -5.67 -23.53 -15.00
N PHE A 18 -5.77 -22.20 -14.94
CA PHE A 18 -4.79 -21.36 -14.26
C PHE A 18 -4.62 -21.75 -12.77
N VAL A 19 -5.73 -21.89 -12.02
CA VAL A 19 -5.68 -22.32 -10.61
C VAL A 19 -5.01 -23.70 -10.48
N ARG A 20 -5.36 -24.66 -11.33
CA ARG A 20 -4.75 -25.99 -11.32
C ARG A 20 -3.25 -25.95 -11.65
N ASP A 21 -2.83 -25.09 -12.57
CA ASP A 21 -1.42 -24.91 -12.93
C ASP A 21 -0.62 -24.34 -11.76
N GLU A 22 -1.14 -23.33 -11.08
CA GLU A 22 -0.47 -22.72 -9.92
C GLU A 22 -0.34 -23.69 -8.74
N VAL A 23 -1.36 -24.52 -8.50
CA VAL A 23 -1.26 -25.59 -7.50
C VAL A 23 -0.19 -26.61 -7.90
N ARG A 24 -0.12 -27.00 -9.18
CA ARG A 24 0.90 -27.94 -9.70
C ARG A 24 2.32 -27.38 -9.63
N ARG A 25 2.50 -26.06 -9.77
CA ARG A 25 3.80 -25.38 -9.65
C ARG A 25 4.37 -25.43 -8.23
N GLY A 26 3.60 -25.88 -7.25
CA GLY A 26 4.13 -26.41 -5.99
C GLY A 26 4.04 -25.48 -4.78
N ALA A 27 3.28 -24.38 -4.86
CA ALA A 27 3.14 -23.44 -3.75
C ALA A 27 1.90 -23.66 -2.87
N PHE A 28 0.95 -24.52 -3.28
CA PHE A 28 -0.34 -24.67 -2.60
C PHE A 28 -0.77 -26.15 -2.53
N ALA A 29 -1.36 -26.57 -1.40
CA ALA A 29 -1.82 -27.94 -1.19
C ALA A 29 -3.21 -28.21 -1.82
N SER A 30 -3.95 -27.16 -2.19
CA SER A 30 -5.26 -27.29 -2.84
C SER A 30 -5.69 -26.02 -3.60
N ASN A 31 -6.61 -26.18 -4.56
CA ASN A 31 -7.26 -25.06 -5.26
C ASN A 31 -7.89 -24.07 -4.26
N SER A 32 -8.55 -24.58 -3.22
CA SER A 32 -9.18 -23.75 -2.19
C SER A 32 -8.17 -22.97 -1.36
N GLU A 33 -6.95 -23.48 -1.18
CA GLU A 33 -5.88 -22.73 -0.52
C GLU A 33 -5.36 -21.60 -1.41
N TYR A 34 -5.11 -21.89 -2.69
CA TYR A 34 -4.69 -20.88 -3.65
C TYR A 34 -5.69 -19.73 -3.76
N VAL A 35 -6.98 -20.06 -3.96
CA VAL A 35 -8.04 -19.04 -4.07
C VAL A 35 -8.18 -18.23 -2.77
N ARG A 36 -8.06 -18.87 -1.60
CA ARG A 36 -8.07 -18.14 -0.31
C ARG A 36 -6.88 -17.20 -0.18
N ASN A 37 -5.69 -17.62 -0.60
CA ASN A 37 -4.50 -16.79 -0.59
C ASN A 37 -4.69 -15.58 -1.53
N LEU A 38 -5.10 -15.82 -2.78
CA LEU A 38 -5.34 -14.78 -3.78
C LEU A 38 -6.36 -13.73 -3.30
N ILE A 39 -7.48 -14.18 -2.71
CA ILE A 39 -8.50 -13.28 -2.16
C ILE A 39 -7.94 -12.49 -0.97
N ARG A 40 -7.13 -13.12 -0.10
CA ARG A 40 -6.52 -12.43 1.05
C ARG A 40 -5.56 -11.33 0.58
N GLU A 41 -4.71 -11.63 -0.39
CA GLU A 41 -3.78 -10.66 -0.95
C GLU A 41 -4.53 -9.47 -1.55
N ARG A 42 -5.57 -9.74 -2.36
CA ARG A 42 -6.39 -8.66 -2.90
C ARG A 42 -7.09 -7.84 -1.81
N TYR A 43 -7.64 -8.50 -0.79
CA TYR A 43 -8.26 -7.82 0.34
C TYR A 43 -7.29 -6.88 1.08
N LEU A 44 -6.05 -7.34 1.31
CA LEU A 44 -5.03 -6.52 1.96
C LEU A 44 -4.61 -5.34 1.07
N GLN A 45 -4.46 -5.55 -0.23
CA GLN A 45 -4.14 -4.49 -1.19
C GLN A 45 -5.21 -3.40 -1.23
N GLU A 46 -6.50 -3.76 -1.24
CA GLU A 46 -7.58 -2.77 -1.20
C GLU A 46 -7.55 -1.96 0.10
N ARG A 47 -7.36 -2.62 1.25
CA ARG A 47 -7.26 -1.91 2.53
C ARG A 47 -6.05 -0.98 2.60
N GLU A 48 -4.91 -1.40 2.06
CA GLU A 48 -3.72 -0.56 2.01
C GLU A 48 -3.95 0.65 1.09
N ARG A 49 -4.62 0.44 -0.06
CA ARG A 49 -4.99 1.53 -0.96
C ARG A 49 -5.92 2.53 -0.29
N GLU A 50 -6.97 2.07 0.39
CA GLU A 50 -7.88 2.92 1.15
C GLU A 50 -7.14 3.72 2.22
N ALA A 51 -6.25 3.06 2.98
CA ALA A 51 -5.45 3.74 4.01
C ALA A 51 -4.53 4.83 3.42
N ARG A 52 -3.91 4.57 2.26
CA ARG A 52 -3.07 5.55 1.56
C ARG A 52 -3.87 6.74 1.04
N LEU A 53 -5.08 6.51 0.53
CA LEU A 53 -5.97 7.59 0.08
C LEU A 53 -6.40 8.47 1.25
N ASN A 54 -6.82 7.87 2.38
CA ASN A 54 -7.18 8.62 3.57
C ASN A 54 -6.00 9.46 4.09
N ALA A 55 -4.78 8.89 4.12
CA ALA A 55 -3.58 9.62 4.52
C ALA A 55 -3.26 10.79 3.57
N LEU A 56 -3.50 10.63 2.27
CA LEU A 56 -3.36 11.69 1.28
C LEU A 56 -4.39 12.80 1.50
N ASP A 57 -5.66 12.46 1.69
CA ASP A 57 -6.73 13.42 1.94
C ASP A 57 -6.46 14.24 3.20
N GLU A 58 -6.00 13.60 4.28
CA GLU A 58 -5.58 14.30 5.50
C GLU A 58 -4.39 15.23 5.26
N ALA A 59 -3.39 14.80 4.48
CA ALA A 59 -2.24 15.63 4.15
C ALA A 59 -2.63 16.85 3.30
N LEU A 60 -3.53 16.68 2.34
CA LEU A 60 -4.08 17.76 1.52
C LEU A 60 -4.89 18.74 2.37
N ALA A 61 -5.78 18.24 3.24
CA ALA A 61 -6.57 19.07 4.14
C ALA A 61 -5.67 19.92 5.06
N ARG A 62 -4.60 19.33 5.61
CA ARG A 62 -3.59 20.08 6.38
C ARG A 62 -2.90 21.15 5.53
N GLY A 63 -2.46 20.80 4.31
CA GLY A 63 -1.80 21.74 3.41
C GLY A 63 -2.69 22.93 3.00
N ILE A 64 -3.98 22.66 2.75
CA ILE A 64 -4.97 23.72 2.46
C ILE A 64 -5.15 24.62 3.70
N ALA A 65 -5.32 24.05 4.89
CA ALA A 65 -5.47 24.82 6.12
C ALA A 65 -4.21 25.65 6.45
N ASP A 66 -3.01 25.15 6.13
CA ASP A 66 -1.76 25.91 6.22
C ASP A 66 -1.73 27.07 5.23
N ALA A 67 -2.18 26.84 3.99
CA ALA A 67 -2.26 27.88 2.97
C ALA A 67 -3.25 28.99 3.34
N GLU A 68 -4.45 28.64 3.79
CA GLU A 68 -5.48 29.59 4.23
C GLU A 68 -5.04 30.41 5.44
N ALA A 69 -4.27 29.80 6.35
CA ALA A 69 -3.71 30.49 7.50
C ALA A 69 -2.41 31.27 7.21
N GLY A 70 -1.96 31.30 5.96
CA GLY A 70 -0.72 31.99 5.56
C GLY A 70 0.55 31.32 6.09
N ARG A 71 0.50 30.07 6.53
CA ARG A 71 1.67 29.26 6.95
C ARG A 71 2.44 28.70 5.75
N THR A 72 2.60 29.51 4.72
CA THR A 72 3.36 29.19 3.51
C THR A 72 4.64 30.00 3.47
N MET A 73 5.58 29.60 2.63
CA MET A 73 6.79 30.37 2.39
C MET A 73 7.19 30.29 0.92
N PRO A 74 7.93 31.28 0.40
CA PRO A 74 8.49 31.21 -0.94
C PRO A 74 9.35 29.96 -1.12
N LEU A 75 9.28 29.37 -2.31
CA LEU A 75 9.97 28.11 -2.62
C LEU A 75 11.49 28.24 -2.45
N ASP A 76 12.07 29.37 -2.87
CA ASP A 76 13.51 29.64 -2.75
C ASP A 76 13.96 29.68 -1.28
N ASP A 77 13.13 30.24 -0.39
CA ASP A 77 13.39 30.31 1.03
C ASP A 77 13.33 28.92 1.68
N ALA A 78 12.36 28.10 1.27
CA ALA A 78 12.25 26.71 1.71
C ALA A 78 13.48 25.88 1.31
N PHE A 79 13.92 25.98 0.05
CA PHE A 79 15.12 25.27 -0.42
C PHE A 79 16.40 25.74 0.27
N ARG A 80 16.54 27.05 0.51
CA ARG A 80 17.67 27.61 1.25
C ARG A 80 17.74 27.03 2.67
N ARG A 81 16.62 27.07 3.41
CA ARG A 81 16.51 26.49 4.76
C ARG A 81 16.78 24.99 4.78
N LEU A 82 16.27 24.25 3.80
CA LEU A 82 16.50 22.81 3.69
C LEU A 82 17.99 22.48 3.46
N ARG A 83 18.66 23.21 2.56
CA ARG A 83 20.11 23.04 2.31
C ARG A 83 20.95 23.38 3.54
N GLU A 84 20.56 24.40 4.30
CA GLU A 84 21.24 24.75 5.56
C GLU A 84 21.08 23.66 6.62
N THR A 85 19.92 23.02 6.68
CA THR A 85 19.62 21.94 7.64
C THR A 85 20.26 20.60 7.23
N LEU A 86 20.37 20.35 5.92
CA LEU A 86 20.97 19.12 5.37
C LEU A 86 22.48 19.20 5.19
N LYS A 87 23.12 20.37 5.38
CA LYS A 87 24.58 20.44 5.46
C LYS A 87 25.01 19.61 6.67
N PRO A 88 25.66 18.46 6.48
CA PRO A 88 26.21 17.73 7.61
C PRO A 88 27.30 18.61 8.22
N GLY A 89 27.21 18.83 9.52
CA GLY A 89 28.43 18.99 10.30
C GLY A 89 29.28 17.75 10.03
N SER A 90 30.45 17.98 9.44
CA SER A 90 31.66 17.16 9.53
C SER A 90 31.46 15.74 10.08
N ASP A 91 31.64 14.77 9.19
CA ASP A 91 32.03 13.41 9.51
C ASP A 91 33.24 13.44 10.47
N ASP A 92 32.97 13.43 11.77
CA ASP A 92 33.97 13.40 12.85
C ASP A 92 34.05 11.98 13.39
N ARG A 93 34.65 11.09 12.58
CA ARG A 93 35.24 9.81 13.02
C ARG A 93 36.45 9.48 12.13
N ALA A 94 37.59 10.07 12.49
CA ALA A 94 38.91 9.50 12.21
C ALA A 94 39.25 8.41 13.24
#